data_AF-A0A8H8NQP2-F1
#
_entry.id   AF-A0A8H8NQP2-F1
#
_cell.length_a   1.000
_cell.length_b   1.000
_cell.length_c   1.000
_cell.angle_alpha   90.00
_cell.angle_beta   90.00
_cell.angle_gamma   90.00
#
_symmetry.space_group_name_H-M   'P 1'
#
loop_
_entity.id
_entity.type
_entity.pdbx_description
1 polymer ?
#
loop_
_entity_poly.entity_id
_entity_poly.type
_entity_poly.pdbx_seq_one_letter_code
_entity_poly.pdbx_strand_id
1 'polypeptide(L)'
;MAPRTLQTRPDLGTYIPRAPSHELHPIFNHPKYPRNIQCRLVELLTGHGFYGEYSARFHPHIDPQCSCGEPKQSPEHLLMFCPDTEEYRQTITEISPERSWEEIFGTLPGLEAVSELILKSGIGKCRDPPAAAQTL
;
A
#
# COMPACT_ATOMS: atom_id res chain seq x y z
N MET A 1 -1.60 18.76 18.75
CA MET A 1 -0.28 18.30 18.26
C MET A 1 0.57 19.53 17.98
N ALA A 2 1.72 19.68 18.64
CA ALA A 2 2.59 20.83 18.41
C ALA A 2 3.25 20.73 17.01
N PRO A 3 3.42 21.85 16.28
CA PRO A 3 4.12 21.83 14.99
C PRO A 3 5.58 21.44 15.21
N ARG A 4 6.03 20.37 14.54
CA ARG A 4 7.39 19.84 14.67
C ARG A 4 8.33 20.58 13.73
N THR A 5 9.31 21.26 14.31
CA THR A 5 10.35 22.01 13.61
C THR A 5 11.28 21.06 12.87
N LEU A 6 11.37 21.18 11.55
CA LEU A 6 12.33 20.46 10.72
C LEU A 6 13.74 21.04 10.97
N GLN A 7 14.68 20.21 11.42
CA GLN A 7 16.08 20.61 11.60
C GLN A 7 16.90 20.16 10.38
N THR A 8 17.53 21.10 9.69
CA THR A 8 18.50 20.86 8.61
C THR A 8 19.94 20.87 9.13
N ARG A 9 20.81 19.97 8.66
CA ARG A 9 22.26 20.06 8.85
C ARG A 9 23.06 19.89 7.54
N PRO A 10 24.28 20.45 7.46
CA PRO A 10 24.96 20.77 6.20
C PRO A 10 25.90 19.69 5.64
N ASP A 11 26.09 18.56 6.30
CA ASP A 11 27.20 17.65 5.96
C ASP A 11 26.93 16.19 6.38
N LEU A 12 26.70 15.35 5.36
CA LEU A 12 26.73 13.88 5.25
C LEU A 12 25.50 13.41 4.47
N GLY A 13 25.76 12.85 3.29
CA GLY A 13 24.82 12.66 2.18
C GLY A 13 23.61 11.74 2.41
N THR A 14 23.19 11.44 3.64
CA THR A 14 21.88 10.82 3.90
C THR A 14 21.37 11.21 5.29
N TYR A 15 20.44 12.16 5.33
CA TYR A 15 19.75 12.57 6.55
C TYR A 15 18.62 11.59 6.87
N ILE A 16 18.76 10.83 7.96
CA ILE A 16 17.66 10.06 8.54
C ILE A 16 17.08 10.91 9.69
N PRO A 17 15.93 11.60 9.49
CA PRO A 17 15.40 12.57 10.45
C PRO A 17 15.05 12.01 11.82
N ARG A 18 14.91 10.68 11.93
CA ARG A 18 14.41 10.00 13.11
C ARG A 18 15.24 8.75 13.38
N ALA A 19 15.65 8.57 14.62
CA ALA A 19 16.18 7.29 15.06
C ALA A 19 15.12 6.19 14.81
N PRO A 20 15.52 4.97 14.43
CA PRO A 20 14.59 3.86 14.28
C PRO A 20 13.85 3.62 15.60
N SER A 21 12.55 3.36 15.50
CA SER A 21 11.71 2.99 16.66
C SER A 21 11.92 1.51 17.00
N HIS A 22 11.95 1.18 18.28
CA HIS A 22 11.93 -0.21 18.76
C HIS A 22 10.50 -0.74 18.89
N GLU A 23 9.51 0.12 18.67
CA GLU A 23 8.09 -0.20 18.67
C GLU A 23 7.56 -0.27 17.24
N LEU A 24 6.68 -1.23 16.98
CA LEU A 24 5.98 -1.33 15.69
C LEU A 24 5.10 -0.10 15.45
N HIS A 25 4.99 0.29 14.18
CA HIS A 25 4.09 1.37 13.79
C HIS A 25 2.64 1.04 14.22
N PRO A 26 1.83 2.03 14.69
CA PRO A 26 0.49 1.78 15.21
C PRO A 26 -0.43 0.98 14.28
N ILE A 27 -0.27 1.14 12.95
CA ILE A 27 -1.02 0.36 11.94
C ILE A 27 -0.82 -1.17 12.05
N PHE A 28 0.35 -1.61 12.55
CA PHE A 28 0.72 -3.01 12.74
C PHE A 28 0.59 -3.46 14.19
N ASN A 29 0.57 -2.52 15.13
CA ASN A 29 0.52 -2.81 16.57
C ASN A 29 -0.92 -2.97 17.12
N HIS A 30 -1.95 -2.64 16.32
CA HIS A 30 -3.36 -2.78 16.70
C HIS A 30 -4.07 -3.85 15.87
N PRO A 31 -4.93 -4.72 16.46
CA PRO A 31 -5.66 -5.77 15.75
C PRO A 31 -6.83 -5.24 14.88
N LYS A 32 -6.77 -4.00 14.39
CA LYS A 32 -7.85 -3.39 13.59
C LYS A 32 -8.05 -4.14 12.28
N TYR A 33 -6.94 -4.54 11.64
CA TYR A 33 -6.94 -5.23 10.36
C TYR A 33 -6.33 -6.63 10.50
N PRO A 34 -6.87 -7.64 9.81
CA PRO A 34 -6.27 -8.97 9.84
C PRO A 34 -4.89 -8.97 9.18
N ARG A 35 -4.05 -9.94 9.55
CA ARG A 35 -2.64 -10.03 9.11
C ARG A 35 -2.48 -9.98 7.59
N ASN A 36 -3.38 -10.61 6.84
CA ASN A 36 -3.33 -10.59 5.38
C ASN A 36 -3.58 -9.20 4.76
N ILE A 37 -4.21 -8.27 5.47
CA ILE A 37 -4.35 -6.87 5.04
C ILE A 37 -3.07 -6.10 5.34
N GLN A 38 -2.52 -6.30 6.54
CA GLN A 38 -1.26 -5.68 6.95
C GLN A 38 -0.11 -6.09 6.03
N CYS A 39 -0.02 -7.38 5.65
CA CYS A 39 0.94 -7.85 4.66
C CYS A 39 0.73 -7.17 3.30
N ARG A 40 -0.51 -7.13 2.80
CA ARG A 40 -0.82 -6.46 1.52
C ARG A 40 -0.54 -4.96 1.52
N LEU A 41 -0.68 -4.29 2.66
CA LEU A 41 -0.27 -2.89 2.82
C LEU A 41 1.25 -2.75 2.66
N VAL A 42 2.05 -3.62 3.31
CA VAL A 42 3.52 -3.62 3.16
C VAL A 42 3.92 -3.95 1.72
N GLU A 43 3.29 -4.94 1.11
CA GLU A 43 3.49 -5.30 -0.29
C GLU A 43 3.16 -4.16 -1.25
N LEU A 44 2.08 -3.40 -0.97
CA LEU A 44 1.75 -2.18 -1.72
C LEU A 44 2.85 -1.13 -1.57
N LEU A 45 3.24 -0.81 -0.34
CA LEU A 45 4.28 0.18 -0.03
C LEU A 45 5.64 -0.13 -0.65
N THR A 46 5.95 -1.42 -0.79
CA THR A 46 7.22 -1.90 -1.33
C THR A 46 7.15 -2.22 -2.83
N GLY A 47 5.97 -2.18 -3.44
CA GLY A 47 5.76 -2.58 -4.84
C GLY A 47 5.93 -4.09 -5.10
N HIS A 48 5.73 -4.93 -4.08
CA HIS A 48 5.88 -6.39 -4.13
C HIS A 48 4.54 -7.15 -4.03
N GLY A 49 3.41 -6.44 -4.18
CA GLY A 49 2.09 -7.08 -4.19
C GLY A 49 1.75 -7.68 -5.55
N PHE A 50 0.82 -8.63 -5.57
CA PHE A 50 0.30 -9.26 -6.79
C PHE A 50 -0.57 -8.28 -7.61
N TYR A 51 0.10 -7.34 -8.28
CA TYR A 51 -0.46 -6.39 -9.22
C TYR A 51 0.11 -6.66 -10.61
N GLY A 52 -0.56 -6.17 -11.65
CA GLY A 52 -0.07 -6.27 -13.03
C GLY A 52 1.36 -5.74 -13.21
N GLU A 53 1.71 -4.63 -12.57
CA GLU A 53 3.07 -4.08 -12.62
C GLU A 53 4.14 -4.99 -12.00
N TYR A 54 3.80 -5.70 -10.91
CA TYR A 54 4.68 -6.69 -10.31
C TYR A 54 4.78 -7.95 -11.20
N SER A 55 3.64 -8.45 -11.66
CA SER A 55 3.56 -9.62 -12.54
C SER A 55 4.33 -9.41 -13.85
N ALA A 56 4.25 -8.24 -14.47
CA ALA A 56 5.01 -7.92 -15.67
C ALA A 56 6.54 -8.10 -15.49
N ARG A 57 7.04 -7.94 -14.26
CA ARG A 57 8.46 -8.04 -13.92
C ARG A 57 8.86 -9.46 -13.50
N PHE A 58 8.04 -10.10 -12.67
CA PHE A 58 8.41 -11.34 -11.98
C PHE A 58 7.63 -12.58 -12.46
N HIS A 59 6.49 -12.38 -13.13
CA HIS A 59 5.61 -13.42 -13.65
C HIS A 59 5.14 -13.06 -15.08
N PRO A 60 6.04 -12.99 -16.07
CA PRO A 60 5.73 -12.46 -17.41
C PRO A 60 4.71 -13.30 -18.21
N HIS A 61 4.32 -14.48 -17.71
CA HIS A 61 3.26 -15.32 -18.25
C HIS A 61 1.86 -14.91 -17.75
N ILE A 62 1.77 -14.05 -16.73
CA ILE A 62 0.53 -13.50 -16.22
C ILE A 62 0.25 -12.18 -16.93
N ASP A 63 -0.97 -12.02 -17.44
CA ASP A 63 -1.43 -10.78 -18.06
C ASP A 63 -1.40 -9.61 -17.03
N PRO A 64 -0.65 -8.52 -17.30
CA PRO A 64 -0.58 -7.38 -16.40
C PRO A 64 -1.79 -6.44 -16.48
N GLN A 65 -2.73 -6.68 -17.41
CA GLN A 65 -3.89 -5.82 -17.60
C GLN A 65 -4.82 -5.82 -16.37
N CYS A 66 -5.38 -4.65 -16.04
CA CYS A 66 -6.43 -4.55 -15.05
C CYS A 66 -7.78 -5.02 -15.63
N SER A 67 -8.67 -5.55 -14.80
CA SER A 67 -10.02 -5.95 -15.20
C SER A 67 -10.86 -4.80 -15.76
N CYS A 68 -10.57 -3.56 -15.36
CA CYS A 68 -11.21 -2.37 -15.90
C CYS A 68 -10.74 -1.98 -17.32
N GLY A 69 -9.72 -2.66 -17.85
CA GLY A 69 -9.16 -2.42 -19.18
C GLY A 69 -7.83 -1.67 -19.20
N GLU A 70 -7.37 -1.11 -18.07
CA GLU A 70 -6.05 -0.44 -17.98
C GLU A 70 -4.92 -1.41 -18.40
N PRO A 71 -4.06 -1.06 -19.38
CA PRO A 71 -3.03 -1.97 -19.90
C PRO A 71 -2.06 -2.52 -18.86
N LYS A 72 -1.82 -1.78 -17.77
CA LYS A 72 -0.96 -2.20 -16.68
C LYS A 72 -1.57 -1.81 -15.33
N GLN A 73 -1.98 -2.80 -14.55
CA GLN A 73 -2.49 -2.58 -13.20
C GLN A 73 -1.35 -2.14 -12.25
N SER A 74 -1.28 -0.85 -11.92
CA SER A 74 -0.36 -0.30 -10.91
C SER A 74 -1.07 -0.01 -9.58
N PRO A 75 -0.33 0.09 -8.45
CA PRO A 75 -0.89 0.54 -7.18
C PRO A 75 -1.55 1.92 -7.28
N GLU A 76 -0.93 2.85 -8.01
CA GLU A 76 -1.49 4.18 -8.24
C GLU A 76 -2.83 4.11 -8.96
N HIS A 77 -2.92 3.33 -10.04
CA HIS A 77 -4.18 3.11 -10.74
C HIS A 77 -5.23 2.52 -9.80
N LEU A 78 -4.90 1.47 -9.05
CA LEU A 78 -5.84 0.81 -8.13
C LEU A 78 -6.34 1.74 -7.02
N LEU A 79 -5.49 2.61 -6.48
CA LEU A 79 -5.87 3.50 -5.39
C LEU A 79 -6.57 4.77 -5.88
N MET A 80 -6.18 5.32 -7.03
CA MET A 80 -6.60 6.66 -7.45
C MET A 80 -7.61 6.68 -8.59
N PHE A 81 -7.55 5.73 -9.53
CA PHE A 81 -8.22 5.86 -10.83
C PHE A 81 -9.11 4.68 -11.22
N CYS A 82 -8.87 3.47 -10.70
CA CYS A 82 -9.48 2.23 -11.18
C CYS A 82 -11.00 2.19 -10.93
N PRO A 83 -11.85 2.10 -11.96
CA PRO A 83 -13.30 1.97 -11.79
C PRO A 83 -13.71 0.83 -10.85
N ASP A 84 -12.99 -0.30 -10.89
CA ASP A 84 -13.27 -1.48 -10.05
C ASP A 84 -13.09 -1.22 -8.54
N THR A 85 -12.41 -0.14 -8.15
CA THR A 85 -12.21 0.25 -6.76
C THR A 85 -12.93 1.56 -6.38
N GLU A 86 -13.72 2.13 -7.31
CA GLU A 86 -14.35 3.44 -7.13
C GLU A 86 -15.25 3.51 -5.89
N GLU A 87 -16.09 2.50 -5.68
CA GLU A 87 -17.01 2.41 -4.54
C GLU A 87 -16.29 2.40 -3.17
N TYR A 88 -15.02 1.99 -3.13
CA TYR A 88 -14.21 1.95 -1.92
C TYR A 88 -13.31 3.18 -1.76
N ARG A 89 -13.13 3.98 -2.82
CA ARG A 89 -12.22 5.12 -2.83
C ARG A 89 -12.66 6.27 -1.92
N GLN A 90 -13.90 6.24 -1.45
CA GLN A 90 -14.37 7.18 -0.44
C GLN A 90 -13.53 7.12 0.83
N THR A 91 -13.03 5.95 1.24
CA THR A 91 -12.18 5.82 2.45
C THR A 91 -10.91 6.67 2.35
N ILE A 92 -10.34 6.78 1.14
CA ILE A 92 -9.17 7.61 0.86
C ILE A 92 -9.58 9.07 0.72
N THR A 93 -10.63 9.35 -0.04
CA THR A 93 -11.05 10.73 -0.39
C THR A 93 -11.51 11.51 0.85
N GLU A 94 -12.07 10.84 1.87
CA GLU A 94 -12.42 11.46 3.15
C GLU A 94 -11.20 11.94 3.95
N ILE A 95 -10.05 11.25 3.81
CA ILE A 95 -8.81 11.59 4.51
C ILE A 95 -7.95 12.54 3.68
N SER A 96 -7.90 12.32 2.37
CA SER A 96 -7.13 13.11 1.41
C SER A 96 -7.99 13.39 0.17
N PRO A 97 -8.73 14.51 0.13
CA PRO A 97 -9.60 14.86 -1.01
C PRO A 97 -8.85 14.93 -2.34
N GLU A 98 -7.62 15.46 -2.31
CA GLU A 98 -6.70 15.53 -3.45
C GLU A 98 -5.92 14.22 -3.69
N ARG A 99 -6.12 13.22 -2.81
CA ARG A 99 -5.48 11.90 -2.85
C ARG A 99 -3.95 11.95 -2.95
N SER A 100 -3.34 12.81 -2.14
CA SER A 100 -1.88 12.97 -2.14
C SER A 100 -1.18 11.75 -1.54
N TRP A 101 -0.10 11.31 -2.18
CA TRP A 101 0.71 10.19 -1.68
C TRP A 101 1.27 10.49 -0.28
N GLU A 102 1.65 11.74 -0.04
CA GLU A 102 2.24 12.21 1.21
C GLU A 102 1.24 12.09 2.37
N GLU A 103 -0.03 12.44 2.17
CA GLU A 103 -1.06 12.35 3.20
C GLU A 103 -1.52 10.91 3.43
N ILE A 104 -1.73 10.18 2.33
CA ILE A 104 -2.20 8.79 2.35
C ILE A 104 -1.19 7.87 3.03
N PHE A 105 0.10 8.04 2.77
CA PHE A 105 1.13 7.14 3.31
C PHE A 105 1.96 7.76 4.45
N GLY A 106 1.92 9.08 4.62
CA GLY A 106 2.64 9.78 5.68
C GLY A 106 1.88 9.88 7.01
N THR A 107 0.59 9.51 7.03
CA THR A 107 -0.27 9.63 8.23
C THR A 107 -0.90 8.30 8.63
N LEU A 108 -1.18 8.14 9.93
CA LEU A 108 -1.89 6.96 10.42
C LEU A 108 -3.32 6.85 9.82
N PRO A 109 -4.14 7.92 9.78
CA PRO A 109 -5.45 7.86 9.12
C PRO A 109 -5.38 7.48 7.64
N GLY A 110 -4.37 7.96 6.91
CA GLY A 110 -4.15 7.57 5.51
C GLY A 110 -3.84 6.08 5.36
N LEU A 111 -2.95 5.54 6.19
CA LEU A 111 -2.63 4.11 6.19
C LEU A 111 -3.84 3.24 6.57
N GLU A 112 -4.68 3.71 7.48
CA GLU A 112 -5.96 3.06 7.81
C GLU A 112 -6.93 3.10 6.63
N ALA A 113 -7.05 4.22 5.93
CA ALA A 113 -7.89 4.36 4.74
C ALA A 113 -7.47 3.41 3.61
N VAL A 114 -6.16 3.26 3.37
CA VAL A 114 -5.63 2.30 2.41
C VAL A 114 -5.89 0.87 2.85
N SER A 115 -5.69 0.56 4.14
CA SER A 115 -5.97 -0.77 4.69
C SER A 115 -7.44 -1.16 4.55
N GLU A 116 -8.35 -0.21 4.79
CA GLU A 116 -9.79 -0.38 4.58
C GLU A 116 -10.12 -0.63 3.11
N LEU A 117 -9.50 0.12 2.19
CA LEU A 117 -9.67 -0.11 0.76
C LEU A 117 -9.18 -1.51 0.35
N ILE A 118 -8.00 -1.93 0.81
CA ILE A 118 -7.43 -3.28 0.55
C ILE A 118 -8.35 -4.39 1.08
N LEU A 119 -8.94 -4.16 2.25
CA LEU A 119 -9.89 -5.07 2.88
C LEU A 119 -11.15 -5.24 2.02
N LYS A 120 -11.77 -4.13 1.60
CA LYS A 120 -13.04 -4.13 0.85
C LYS A 120 -12.88 -4.59 -0.60
N SER A 121 -11.88 -4.06 -1.31
CA SER A 121 -11.65 -4.34 -2.73
C SER A 121 -10.96 -5.67 -3.01
N GLY A 122 -10.19 -6.21 -2.06
CA GLY A 122 -9.40 -7.41 -2.29
C GLY A 122 -8.16 -7.22 -3.18
N ILE A 123 -7.73 -5.99 -3.48
CA ILE A 123 -6.52 -5.73 -4.27
C ILE A 123 -5.27 -6.40 -3.69
N GLY A 124 -4.35 -6.83 -4.55
CA GLY A 124 -3.10 -7.48 -4.14
C GLY A 124 -3.25 -8.92 -3.62
N LYS A 125 -4.43 -9.53 -3.72
CA LYS A 125 -4.59 -10.97 -3.47
C LYS A 125 -3.94 -11.77 -4.60
N CYS A 126 -3.08 -12.71 -4.25
CA CYS A 126 -2.66 -13.76 -5.17
C CYS A 126 -3.92 -14.54 -5.62
N ARG A 127 -4.09 -14.68 -6.94
CA ARG A 127 -5.23 -15.38 -7.55
C ARG A 127 -5.03 -16.89 -7.59
N ASP A 128 -3.78 -17.34 -7.50
CA ASP A 128 -3.45 -18.77 -7.48
C ASP A 128 -3.61 -19.35 -6.06
N PRO A 129 -3.97 -20.64 -5.95
CA PRO A 129 -3.87 -21.33 -4.66
C PRO A 129 -2.44 -21.17 -4.11
N PRO A 130 -2.27 -20.93 -2.80
CA PRO A 130 -0.95 -20.78 -2.22
C PRO A 130 -0.10 -21.98 -2.60
N ALA A 131 1.18 -21.74 -2.93
CA ALA A 131 2.12 -22.80 -3.24
C ALA A 131 2.02 -23.86 -2.14
N ALA A 132 1.65 -25.09 -2.53
CA ALA A 132 1.59 -26.18 -1.58
C ALA A 132 2.97 -26.34 -0.96
N ALA A 133 3.03 -26.33 0.37
CA ALA A 133 4.28 -26.58 1.07
C ALA A 133 4.82 -27.94 0.60
N GLN A 134 6.01 -27.93 -0.02
CA GLN A 134 6.70 -29.16 -0.36
C GLN A 134 6.97 -29.89 0.96
N THR A 135 6.33 -31.04 1.14
CA THR A 135 6.57 -31.89 2.30
C THR A 135 7.98 -32.45 2.12
N LEU A 136 8.88 -32.12 3.06
CA LEU A 136 10.24 -32.68 3.11
C LEU A 136 10.21 -34.18 3.40
#